data_AF-A0AAE3NMH0-F1
#
_entry.id   AF-A0AAE3NMH0-F1
#
_cell.length_a   1.000
_cell.length_b   1.000
_cell.length_c   1.000
_cell.angle_alpha   90.00
_cell.angle_beta   90.00
_cell.angle_gamma   90.00
#
_symmetry.space_group_name_H-M   'P 1'
#
loop_
_entity.id
_entity.type
_entity.pdbx_description
1 polymer ?
#
loop_
_entity_poly.entity_id
_entity_poly.type
_entity_poly.pdbx_seq_one_letter_code
_entity_poly.pdbx_strand_id
1 'polypeptide(L)'
;MRNTLSQNDVVEELIEIKEQMLDLIENVRGVLKAGGFGSALDRAEDYWIAHLTCAISHDHGYLGGSGCTLQDTIEEIEGGEDEDEEDDHA
;
A
#
# COMPACT_ATOMS: atom_id res chain seq x y z
N MET A 1 19.24 -10.26 22.01
CA MET A 1 19.08 -10.55 20.57
C MET A 1 17.78 -9.91 20.14
N ARG A 2 17.77 -9.05 19.12
CA ARG A 2 16.50 -8.71 18.47
C ARG A 2 16.14 -9.94 17.64
N ASN A 3 14.99 -10.55 17.91
CA ASN A 3 14.44 -11.53 16.99
C ASN A 3 14.09 -10.75 15.72
N THR A 4 14.71 -11.11 14.60
CA THR A 4 14.23 -10.68 13.28
C THR A 4 12.95 -11.46 13.00
N LEU A 5 11.95 -10.78 12.44
CA LEU A 5 10.71 -11.41 11.99
C LEU A 5 11.01 -12.40 10.85
N SER A 6 10.20 -13.46 10.72
CA SER A 6 10.25 -14.29 9.52
C SER A 6 9.71 -13.52 8.31
N GLN A 7 10.02 -13.97 7.10
CA GLN A 7 9.50 -13.37 5.88
C GLN A 7 7.97 -13.33 5.87
N ASN A 8 7.32 -14.46 6.22
CA ASN A 8 5.87 -14.54 6.32
C ASN A 8 5.31 -13.56 7.36
N ASP A 9 5.94 -13.47 8.54
CA ASP A 9 5.51 -12.49 9.54
C ASP A 9 5.62 -11.05 9.01
N VAL A 10 6.67 -10.74 8.22
CA VAL A 10 6.83 -9.41 7.61
C VAL A 10 5.74 -9.15 6.57
N VAL A 11 5.47 -10.11 5.68
CA VAL A 11 4.45 -9.99 4.64
C VAL A 11 3.06 -9.81 5.25
N GLU A 12 2.69 -10.66 6.22
CA GLU A 12 1.40 -10.59 6.92
C GLU A 12 1.21 -9.22 7.58
N GLU A 13 2.21 -8.76 8.36
CA GLU A 13 2.15 -7.45 9.02
C GLU A 13 2.07 -6.29 8.02
N LEU A 14 2.79 -6.35 6.88
CA LEU A 14 2.72 -5.32 5.85
C LEU A 14 1.36 -5.28 5.14
N ILE A 15 0.74 -6.44 4.89
CA ILE A 15 -0.62 -6.53 4.35
C ILE A 15 -1.62 -5.90 5.34
N GLU A 16 -1.54 -6.24 6.63
CA GLU A 16 -2.40 -5.65 7.64
C GLU A 16 -2.24 -4.13 7.74
N ILE A 17 -0.99 -3.64 7.69
CA ILE A 17 -0.71 -2.19 7.68
C ILE A 17 -1.28 -1.54 6.43
N LYS A 18 -1.11 -2.16 5.25
CA LYS A 18 -1.65 -1.67 3.98
C LYS A 18 -3.16 -1.49 4.06
N GLU A 19 -3.88 -2.49 4.57
CA GLU A 19 -5.34 -2.44 4.77
C GLU A 19 -5.74 -1.34 5.75
N GLN A 20 -5.06 -1.24 6.89
CA GLN A 20 -5.31 -0.18 7.87
C GLN A 20 -5.10 1.23 7.30
N MET A 21 -4.09 1.42 6.46
CA MET A 21 -3.85 2.70 5.78
C MET A 21 -5.00 3.06 4.83
N LEU A 22 -5.51 2.09 4.06
CA LEU A 22 -6.65 2.31 3.16
C LEU A 22 -7.94 2.63 3.96
N ASP A 23 -8.19 1.91 5.04
CA ASP A 23 -9.31 2.17 5.95
C ASP A 23 -9.24 3.56 6.57
N LEU A 24 -8.04 4.02 6.96
CA LEU A 24 -7.84 5.38 7.46
C LEU A 24 -8.15 6.44 6.41
N ILE A 25 -7.82 6.20 5.14
CA ILE A 25 -8.16 7.12 4.04
C ILE A 25 -9.69 7.18 3.88
N GLU A 26 -10.38 6.05 3.88
CA GLU A 26 -11.85 6.01 3.85
C GLU A 26 -12.47 6.74 5.05
N ASN A 27 -11.89 6.58 6.25
CA ASN A 27 -12.32 7.31 7.42
C ASN A 27 -12.15 8.83 7.26
N VAL A 28 -11.08 9.30 6.61
CA VAL A 28 -10.94 10.74 6.30
C VAL A 28 -12.06 11.20 5.36
N ARG A 29 -12.39 10.44 4.31
CA ARG A 29 -13.54 10.73 3.43
C ARG A 29 -14.82 10.84 4.24
N GLY A 30 -15.06 9.87 5.13
CA GLY A 30 -16.21 9.83 6.02
C GLY A 30 -16.30 11.04 6.95
N VAL A 31 -15.20 11.42 7.61
CA VAL A 31 -15.14 12.57 8.52
C VAL A 31 -15.41 13.89 7.79
N LEU A 32 -14.79 14.10 6.63
CA LEU A 32 -15.01 15.33 5.84
C LEU A 32 -16.45 15.44 5.35
N LYS A 33 -17.03 14.31 4.90
CA LYS A 33 -18.42 14.23 4.46
C LYS A 33 -19.39 14.48 5.62
N ALA A 34 -19.18 13.83 6.77
CA ALA A 34 -20.03 13.99 7.96
C ALA A 34 -19.95 15.41 8.54
N GLY A 35 -18.78 16.06 8.45
CA GLY A 35 -18.59 17.45 8.87
C GLY A 35 -19.14 18.49 7.89
N GLY A 36 -19.66 18.08 6.73
CA GLY A 36 -20.18 19.00 5.70
C GLY A 36 -19.09 19.74 4.91
N PHE A 37 -17.85 19.26 4.93
CA PHE A 37 -16.71 19.91 4.28
C PHE A 37 -16.49 19.40 2.85
N GLY A 38 -17.55 19.41 2.02
CA GLY A 38 -17.51 18.91 0.64
C GLY A 38 -16.37 19.47 -0.21
N SER A 39 -16.19 20.80 -0.24
CA SER A 39 -15.10 21.42 -1.00
C SER A 39 -13.69 21.11 -0.47
N ALA A 40 -13.55 20.71 0.79
CA ALA A 40 -12.27 20.24 1.32
C ALA A 40 -12.03 18.78 0.91
N LEU A 41 -13.08 17.95 0.91
CA LEU A 41 -13.04 16.59 0.38
C LEU A 41 -12.67 16.58 -1.11
N ASP A 42 -13.32 17.39 -1.94
CA ASP A 42 -13.02 17.45 -3.38
C ASP A 42 -11.53 17.77 -3.63
N ARG A 43 -10.98 18.76 -2.91
CA ARG A 43 -9.55 19.06 -2.99
C ARG A 43 -8.66 17.94 -2.42
N ALA A 44 -9.12 17.23 -1.40
CA ALA A 44 -8.36 16.11 -0.87
C ALA A 44 -8.26 14.97 -1.90
N GLU A 45 -9.38 14.64 -2.54
CA GLU A 45 -9.50 13.66 -3.63
C GLU A 45 -8.60 14.03 -4.82
N ASP A 46 -8.62 15.29 -5.26
CA ASP A 46 -7.83 15.77 -6.40
C ASP A 46 -6.32 15.86 -6.14
N TYR A 47 -5.92 15.88 -4.87
CA TYR A 47 -4.52 16.05 -4.48
C TYR A 47 -4.00 14.86 -3.66
N TRP A 48 -4.01 14.98 -2.35
CA TRP A 48 -3.18 14.11 -1.51
C TRP A 48 -3.79 12.72 -1.29
N ILE A 49 -5.12 12.56 -1.36
CA ILE A 49 -5.76 11.25 -1.23
C ILE A 49 -5.39 10.37 -2.44
N ALA A 50 -5.43 10.93 -3.65
CA ALA A 50 -5.00 10.22 -4.85
C ALA A 50 -3.55 9.74 -4.72
N HIS A 51 -2.63 10.64 -4.33
CA HIS A 51 -1.23 10.29 -4.18
C HIS A 51 -0.98 9.18 -3.16
N LEU A 52 -1.63 9.23 -1.99
CA LEU A 52 -1.48 8.18 -0.99
C LEU A 52 -2.04 6.85 -1.49
N THR A 53 -3.24 6.85 -2.07
CA THR A 53 -3.87 5.62 -2.56
C THR A 53 -3.00 4.96 -3.65
N CYS A 54 -2.49 5.75 -4.60
CA CYS A 54 -1.58 5.28 -5.65
C CYS A 54 -0.22 4.83 -5.15
N ALA A 55 0.23 5.27 -3.97
CA ALA A 55 1.47 4.80 -3.35
C ALA A 55 1.28 3.51 -2.52
N ILE A 56 0.04 3.17 -2.16
CA ILE A 56 -0.27 2.02 -1.29
C ILE A 56 -0.66 0.79 -2.10
N SER A 57 -1.47 0.96 -3.15
CA SER A 57 -2.10 -0.13 -3.89
C SER A 57 -2.08 0.14 -5.39
N HIS A 58 -2.11 -0.92 -6.21
CA HIS A 58 -2.43 -0.80 -7.65
C HIS A 58 -3.94 -0.73 -7.91
N ASP A 59 -4.75 -1.22 -6.97
CA ASP A 59 -6.21 -1.13 -7.05
C ASP A 59 -6.67 0.23 -6.54
N HIS A 60 -6.87 1.16 -7.47
CA HIS A 60 -7.36 2.50 -7.17
C HIS A 60 -8.14 3.12 -8.34
N GLY A 61 -9.03 4.06 -8.02
CA GLY A 61 -9.86 4.76 -9.01
C GLY A 61 -9.18 5.95 -9.73
N TYR A 62 -7.90 6.24 -9.46
CA TYR A 62 -7.21 7.42 -9.98
C TYR A 62 -6.45 7.16 -11.28
N LEU A 63 -6.21 8.24 -12.04
CA LEU A 63 -5.37 8.22 -13.23
C LEU A 63 -3.91 8.40 -12.86
N GLY A 64 -3.04 7.53 -13.40
CA GLY A 64 -1.62 7.47 -13.05
C GLY A 64 -1.36 6.49 -11.91
N GLY A 65 -0.08 6.26 -11.60
CA GLY A 65 0.33 5.37 -10.53
C GLY A 65 1.63 5.85 -9.89
N SER A 66 2.05 5.22 -8.79
CA SER A 66 3.39 5.43 -8.22
C SER A 66 4.45 4.64 -9.00
N GLY A 67 5.71 5.10 -8.96
CA GLY A 67 6.83 4.35 -9.51
C GLY A 67 7.19 3.09 -8.70
N CYS A 68 6.72 3.02 -7.46
CA CYS A 68 6.82 1.88 -6.56
C CYS A 68 5.76 2.07 -5.46
N THR A 69 5.01 1.02 -5.15
CA THR A 69 3.92 0.99 -4.16
C THR A 69 4.29 0.12 -2.98
N LEU A 70 3.55 0.25 -1.87
CA LEU A 70 3.64 -0.71 -0.77
C LEU A 70 3.30 -2.14 -1.24
N GLN A 71 2.34 -2.28 -2.16
CA GLN A 71 2.02 -3.58 -2.77
C GLN A 71 3.23 -4.17 -3.51
N ASP A 72 3.96 -3.37 -4.31
CA ASP A 72 5.16 -3.83 -5.00
C ASP A 72 6.24 -4.32 -4.00
N THR A 73 6.37 -3.64 -2.85
CA THR A 73 7.32 -4.05 -1.81
C THR A 73 6.91 -5.39 -1.18
N ILE A 74 5.61 -5.62 -0.97
CA ILE A 74 5.09 -6.89 -0.45
C ILE A 74 5.39 -8.01 -1.45
N GLU A 75 5.07 -7.79 -2.74
CA GLU A 75 5.29 -8.75 -3.82
C GLU A 75 6.78 -9.05 -4.03
N GLU A 76 7.67 -8.06 -3.89
CA GLU A 76 9.12 -8.25 -3.93
C GLU A 76 9.60 -9.19 -2.80
N ILE A 77 9.07 -9.01 -1.59
CA ILE A 77 9.42 -9.86 -0.45
C ILE A 77 8.86 -11.28 -0.64
N GLU A 78 7.62 -11.41 -1.11
CA GLU A 78 6.99 -12.71 -1.40
C GLU A 78 7.73 -13.47 -2.52
N GLY A 79 8.13 -12.79 -3.59
CA GLY A 79 8.80 -13.39 -4.75
C GLY A 79 10.30 -13.66 -4.57
N GLY A 80 10.93 -13.06 -3.57
CA GLY A 80 12.37 -13.20 -3.27
C GLY A 80 12.83 -14.57 -2.75
N GLU A 81 11.92 -15.55 -2.57
CA GLU A 81 12.27 -16.94 -2.25
C GLU A 81 12.54 -17.82 -3.50
N ASP A 82 12.19 -17.36 -4.72
CA ASP A 82 12.26 -18.17 -5.95
C ASP A 82 13.49 -17.88 -6.84
N GLU A 83 14.35 -16.90 -6.51
CA GLU A 83 15.55 -16.54 -7.30
C GLU A 83 16.87 -17.21 -6.83
N ASP A 84 16.78 -18.32 -6.08
CA ASP A 84 17.94 -19.16 -5.70
C ASP A 84 18.00 -20.50 -6.47
N GLU A 85 17.29 -20.64 -7.60
CA GLU A 85 17.40 -21.80 -8.50
C GLU A 85 17.58 -21.40 -9.99
N GLU A 86 18.67 -20.71 -10.34
CA GLU A 86 19.24 -20.79 -11.70
C GLU A 86 20.75 -21.13 -11.68
N ASP A 87 20.98 -22.45 -11.79
CA ASP A 87 21.81 -23.08 -12.81
C ASP A 87 23.35 -23.13 -12.62
N ASP A 88 23.79 -23.97 -11.68
CA ASP A 88 25.02 -24.76 -11.84
C ASP A 88 24.74 -25.97 -12.76
N HIS A 89 24.67 -25.72 -14.07
CA HIS A 89 24.77 -26.77 -15.07
C HIS A 89 25.97 -26.55 -16.02
N ALA A 90 27.08 -27.16 -15.59
CA ALA A 90 28.09 -27.92 -16.35
C ALA A 90 28.93 -27.22 -17.44
#